data_AF-A0A950STQ4-F1
#
_entry.id   AF-A0A950STQ4-F1
#
_cell.length_a   1.000
_cell.length_b   1.000
_cell.length_c   1.000
_cell.angle_alpha   90.00
_cell.angle_beta   90.00
_cell.angle_gamma   90.00
#
_symmetry.space_group_name_H-M   'P 1'
#
loop_
_entity.id
_entity.type
_entity.pdbx_description
1 polymer ?
#
loop_
_entity_poly.entity_id
_entity_poly.type
_entity_poly.pdbx_seq_one_letter_code
_entity_poly.pdbx_strand_id
1 'polypeptide(L)'
;MTPLVLPTYSLTLLTEALILGLFAMSLDLMVGYTRLISFGHAAAYGFGAYACAWLLLHTSLPMLFAIPIAALLAGVIAIGVAWVCTQASGVSFSMLTLAFAQLLYAVAYKWTSVTGGSDGLAGIPRRPGPFAFHLFVSRIGFYYLVLLVLLAALLFCLALVRSPFGAVLRG
;
A
#
# COMPACT_ATOMS: atom_id res chain seq x y z
N MET A 1 4.09 -23.20 2.92
CA MET A 1 4.57 -24.08 1.84
C MET A 1 5.76 -23.39 1.18
N THR A 2 6.91 -24.04 1.13
CA THR A 2 8.22 -23.43 0.85
C THR A 2 8.35 -22.94 -0.61
N PRO A 3 8.84 -21.71 -0.86
CA PRO A 3 8.91 -21.10 -2.20
C PRO A 3 9.96 -21.72 -3.14
N LEU A 4 10.66 -22.78 -2.72
CA LEU A 4 11.75 -23.40 -3.47
C LEU A 4 11.26 -24.38 -4.58
N VAL A 5 9.97 -24.76 -4.56
CA VAL A 5 9.41 -25.79 -5.47
C VAL A 5 8.32 -25.23 -6.39
N LEU A 6 7.98 -23.95 -6.27
CA LEU A 6 6.85 -23.36 -7.01
C LEU A 6 7.30 -22.75 -8.35
N PRO A 7 6.50 -22.92 -9.43
CA PRO A 7 6.74 -22.24 -10.69
C PRO A 7 6.65 -20.71 -10.51
N THR A 8 7.42 -19.97 -11.32
CA THR A 8 7.59 -18.51 -11.24
C THR A 8 6.27 -17.74 -11.24
N TYR A 9 5.25 -18.28 -11.90
CA TYR A 9 3.90 -17.74 -11.93
C TYR A 9 3.22 -17.78 -10.56
N SER A 10 3.20 -18.96 -9.92
CA SER A 10 2.60 -19.16 -8.59
C SER A 10 3.27 -18.31 -7.52
N LEU A 11 4.59 -18.10 -7.60
CA LEU A 11 5.29 -17.19 -6.68
C LEU A 11 4.83 -15.74 -6.81
N THR A 12 4.50 -15.30 -8.02
CA THR A 12 4.03 -13.93 -8.27
C THR A 12 2.64 -13.73 -7.69
N LEU A 13 1.73 -14.64 -8.00
CA LEU A 13 0.38 -14.64 -7.43
C LEU A 13 0.40 -14.71 -5.91
N LEU A 14 1.28 -15.53 -5.33
CA LEU A 14 1.39 -15.63 -3.88
C LEU A 14 1.92 -14.33 -3.26
N THR A 15 2.86 -13.66 -3.93
CA THR A 15 3.36 -12.36 -3.48
C THR A 15 2.26 -11.30 -3.54
N GLU A 16 1.48 -11.26 -4.62
CA GLU A 16 0.32 -10.37 -4.74
C GLU A 16 -0.73 -10.66 -3.66
N ALA A 17 -1.01 -11.94 -3.40
CA ALA A 17 -1.91 -12.34 -2.32
C ALA A 17 -1.42 -11.87 -0.94
N LEU A 18 -0.10 -11.92 -0.68
CA LEU A 18 0.47 -11.38 0.55
C LEU A 18 0.33 -9.85 0.63
N ILE A 19 0.58 -9.13 -0.47
CA ILE A 19 0.42 -7.66 -0.50
C ILE A 19 -1.05 -7.28 -0.27
N LEU A 20 -1.99 -7.96 -0.94
CA LEU A 20 -3.43 -7.76 -0.73
C LEU A 20 -3.87 -8.16 0.69
N GLY A 21 -3.25 -9.19 1.27
CA GLY A 21 -3.46 -9.57 2.67
C GLY A 21 -3.03 -8.47 3.65
N LEU A 22 -1.87 -7.84 3.40
CA LEU A 22 -1.41 -6.70 4.18
C LEU A 22 -2.37 -5.50 4.05
N PHE A 23 -2.86 -5.23 2.84
CA PHE A 23 -3.86 -4.19 2.60
C PHE A 23 -5.19 -4.48 3.32
N ALA A 24 -5.67 -5.72 3.25
CA ALA A 24 -6.89 -6.16 3.94
C ALA A 24 -6.76 -6.03 5.46
N MET A 25 -5.60 -6.37 6.03
CA MET A 25 -5.33 -6.17 7.45
C MET A 25 -5.35 -4.70 7.89
N SER A 26 -4.78 -3.81 7.07
CA SER A 26 -4.82 -2.36 7.33
C SER A 26 -6.26 -1.84 7.33
N LEU A 27 -7.09 -2.33 6.40
CA LEU A 27 -8.51 -2.00 6.35
C LEU A 27 -9.28 -2.58 7.54
N ASP A 28 -9.02 -3.82 7.94
CA ASP A 28 -9.63 -4.49 9.10
C ASP A 28 -9.37 -3.71 10.39
N LEU A 29 -8.13 -3.23 10.59
CA LEU A 29 -7.79 -2.36 11.71
C LEU A 29 -8.62 -1.07 11.69
N MET A 30 -8.73 -0.42 10.54
CA MET A 30 -9.47 0.83 10.43
C MET A 30 -10.97 0.64 10.69
N VAL A 31 -11.60 -0.34 10.03
CA VAL A 31 -13.04 -0.62 10.16
C VAL A 31 -13.38 -1.16 11.54
N GLY A 32 -12.57 -2.08 12.07
CA GLY A 32 -12.76 -2.72 13.36
C GLY A 32 -12.78 -1.75 14.54
N TYR A 33 -11.96 -0.69 14.49
CA TYR A 33 -11.86 0.28 15.59
C TYR A 33 -12.68 1.56 15.37
N THR A 34 -12.86 2.03 14.14
CA THR A 34 -13.59 3.30 13.90
C THR A 34 -15.08 3.12 13.67
N ARG A 35 -15.57 1.89 13.41
CA ARG A 35 -16.95 1.58 12.97
C ARG A 35 -17.40 2.40 11.75
N LEU A 36 -16.47 3.00 11.01
CA LEU A 36 -16.71 3.77 9.80
C LEU A 36 -16.02 3.07 8.61
N ILE A 37 -16.76 2.93 7.52
CA ILE A 37 -16.24 2.35 6.27
C ILE A 37 -15.71 3.50 5.41
N SER A 38 -14.39 3.62 5.29
CA SER A 38 -13.76 4.58 4.38
C SER A 38 -13.33 3.88 3.09
N PHE A 39 -13.89 4.33 1.96
CA PHE A 39 -13.52 3.85 0.62
C PHE A 39 -12.24 4.52 0.09
N GLY A 40 -11.76 5.57 0.78
CA GLY A 40 -10.53 6.29 0.40
C GLY A 40 -9.25 5.48 0.60
N HIS A 41 -9.30 4.40 1.39
CA HIS A 41 -8.13 3.56 1.68
C HIS A 41 -7.54 2.91 0.42
N ALA A 42 -8.40 2.48 -0.51
CA ALA A 42 -7.99 1.93 -1.80
C ALA A 42 -7.27 2.98 -2.66
N ALA A 43 -7.72 4.24 -2.60
CA ALA A 43 -7.08 5.33 -3.33
C ALA A 43 -5.70 5.67 -2.77
N ALA A 44 -5.52 5.62 -1.44
CA ALA A 44 -4.20 5.79 -0.82
C ALA A 44 -3.21 4.67 -1.21
N TYR A 45 -3.68 3.41 -1.24
CA TYR A 45 -2.88 2.28 -1.72
C TYR A 45 -2.47 2.45 -3.18
N GLY A 46 -3.41 2.80 -4.06
CA GLY A 46 -3.13 3.05 -5.48
C GLY A 46 -2.14 4.20 -5.68
N PHE A 47 -2.35 5.33 -5.00
CA PHE A 47 -1.45 6.48 -5.11
C PHE A 47 -0.03 6.15 -4.66
N GLY A 48 0.13 5.42 -3.55
CA GLY A 48 1.45 4.97 -3.08
C GLY A 48 2.15 4.05 -4.08
N ALA A 49 1.41 3.14 -4.73
CA ALA A 49 1.95 2.28 -5.78
C ALA A 49 2.42 3.08 -7.01
N TYR A 50 1.61 4.02 -7.48
CA TYR A 50 1.96 4.91 -8.60
C TYR A 50 3.15 5.82 -8.25
N ALA A 51 3.17 6.41 -7.06
CA ALA A 51 4.29 7.25 -6.62
C ALA A 51 5.60 6.44 -6.57
N CYS A 52 5.56 5.20 -6.08
CA CYS A 52 6.71 4.31 -6.06
C CYS A 52 7.19 3.95 -7.47
N ALA A 53 6.26 3.56 -8.36
CA ALA A 53 6.56 3.24 -9.75
C ALA A 53 7.18 4.43 -10.50
N TRP A 54 6.60 5.62 -10.32
CA TRP A 54 7.09 6.85 -10.94
C TRP A 54 8.50 7.19 -10.46
N LEU A 55 8.77 7.08 -9.15
CA LEU A 55 10.08 7.32 -8.58
C LEU A 55 11.13 6.35 -9.14
N LEU A 56 10.81 5.07 -9.27
CA LEU A 56 11.76 4.07 -9.80
C LEU A 56 12.06 4.26 -11.28
N LEU A 57 11.09 4.74 -12.06
CA LEU A 57 11.24 5.00 -13.49
C LEU A 57 12.06 6.26 -13.75
N HIS A 58 11.79 7.34 -13.01
CA HIS A 58 12.39 8.66 -13.28
C HIS A 58 13.65 8.94 -12.47
N THR A 59 13.86 8.23 -11.35
CA THR A 59 15.05 8.41 -10.51
C THR A 59 15.89 7.14 -10.52
N SER A 60 17.19 7.29 -10.24
CA SER A 60 18.12 6.18 -10.04
C SER A 60 18.06 5.59 -8.62
N LEU A 61 17.06 5.96 -7.82
CA LEU A 61 16.95 5.51 -6.43
C LEU A 61 16.73 3.99 -6.35
N PRO A 62 17.35 3.32 -5.36
CA PRO A 62 17.08 1.92 -5.11
C PRO A 62 15.71 1.73 -4.44
N MET A 63 15.14 0.54 -4.64
CA MET A 63 13.80 0.16 -4.16
C MET A 63 13.60 0.44 -2.65
N LEU A 64 14.65 0.20 -1.85
CA LEU A 64 14.60 0.39 -0.40
C LEU A 64 14.31 1.82 0.03
N PHE A 65 14.75 2.83 -0.74
CA PHE A 65 14.44 4.24 -0.48
C PHE A 65 13.16 4.68 -1.20
N ALA A 66 12.87 4.10 -2.36
CA ALA A 66 11.68 4.44 -3.12
C ALA A 66 10.38 4.09 -2.38
N ILE A 67 10.32 2.96 -1.68
CA ILE A 67 9.14 2.55 -0.89
C ILE A 67 8.80 3.56 0.22
N PRO A 68 9.69 3.89 1.17
CA PRO A 68 9.35 4.81 2.25
C PRO A 68 9.08 6.24 1.75
N ILE A 69 9.79 6.70 0.72
CA ILE A 69 9.52 8.02 0.12
C ILE A 69 8.11 8.04 -0.50
N ALA A 70 7.75 7.00 -1.26
CA ALA A 70 6.41 6.89 -1.84
C ALA A 70 5.32 6.79 -0.77
N ALA A 71 5.57 6.04 0.31
CA ALA A 71 4.66 5.95 1.45
C ALA A 71 4.48 7.30 2.15
N LEU A 72 5.55 8.09 2.29
CA LEU A 72 5.50 9.43 2.87
C LEU A 72 4.72 10.39 1.97
N LEU A 73 4.97 10.38 0.66
CA LEU A 73 4.21 11.18 -0.32
C LEU A 73 2.72 10.81 -0.31
N ALA A 74 2.40 9.51 -0.29
CA ALA A 74 1.02 9.05 -0.16
C ALA A 74 0.39 9.48 1.17
N GLY A 75 1.15 9.43 2.26
CA GLY A 75 0.74 9.87 3.58
C GLY A 75 0.38 11.35 3.62
N VAL A 76 1.19 12.22 3.02
CA VAL A 76 0.92 13.67 2.94
C VAL A 76 -0.39 13.95 2.22
N ILE A 77 -0.64 13.28 1.09
CA ILE A 77 -1.89 13.44 0.35
C ILE A 77 -3.07 12.86 1.13
N ALA A 78 -2.88 11.68 1.73
CA ALA A 78 -3.90 11.04 2.55
C ALA A 78 -4.30 11.91 3.75
N ILE A 79 -3.35 12.62 4.39
CA ILE A 79 -3.65 13.58 5.46
C ILE A 79 -4.51 14.73 4.94
N GLY A 80 -4.17 15.28 3.78
CA GLY A 80 -4.97 16.34 3.15
C GLY A 80 -6.41 15.90 2.85
N VAL A 81 -6.58 14.71 2.27
CA VAL A 81 -7.91 14.15 1.98
C VAL A 81 -8.65 13.82 3.28
N ALA A 82 -7.96 13.22 4.26
CA ALA A 82 -8.54 12.85 5.54
C ALA A 82 -9.02 14.10 6.30
N TRP A 83 -8.25 15.19 6.30
CA TRP A 83 -8.65 16.46 6.93
C TRP A 83 -9.98 16.99 6.38
N VAL A 84 -10.17 16.93 5.06
CA VAL A 84 -11.45 17.33 4.45
C VAL A 84 -12.57 16.34 4.81
N CYS A 85 -12.27 15.04 4.80
CA CYS A 85 -13.25 14.02 5.13
C CYS A 85 -13.71 14.09 6.59
N THR A 86 -12.84 14.39 7.54
CA THR A 86 -13.16 14.46 8.99
C THR A 86 -14.16 15.57 9.35
N GLN A 87 -14.39 16.52 8.45
CA GLN A 87 -15.42 17.54 8.63
C GLN A 87 -16.85 16.99 8.48
N ALA A 88 -17.00 15.82 7.84
CA ALA A 88 -18.28 15.14 7.68
C ALA A 88 -18.42 14.01 8.72
N SER A 89 -19.64 13.82 9.24
CA SER A 89 -19.95 12.77 10.21
C SER A 89 -20.89 11.71 9.62
N GLY A 90 -20.76 10.47 10.11
CA GLY A 90 -21.65 9.36 9.74
C GLY A 90 -21.55 8.96 8.27
N VAL A 91 -22.69 8.89 7.57
CA VAL A 91 -22.78 8.40 6.19
C VAL A 91 -22.10 9.36 5.20
N SER A 92 -22.16 10.67 5.46
CA SER A 92 -21.53 11.69 4.61
C SER A 92 -20.01 11.53 4.55
N PHE A 93 -19.37 11.04 5.61
CA PHE A 93 -17.95 10.70 5.62
C PHE A 93 -17.64 9.62 4.57
N SER A 94 -18.38 8.51 4.60
CA SER A 94 -18.19 7.40 3.65
C SER A 94 -18.46 7.84 2.21
N MET A 95 -19.50 8.64 1.96
CA MET A 95 -19.80 9.19 0.63
C MET A 95 -18.68 10.12 0.13
N LEU A 96 -18.15 10.97 1.01
CA LEU A 96 -17.07 11.90 0.66
C LEU A 96 -15.76 11.14 0.35
N THR A 97 -15.42 10.12 1.13
CA THR A 97 -14.24 9.28 0.85
C THR A 97 -14.37 8.52 -0.47
N LEU A 98 -15.58 8.06 -0.83
CA LEU A 98 -15.85 7.45 -2.14
C LEU A 98 -15.71 8.47 -3.27
N ALA A 99 -16.26 9.67 -3.10
CA ALA A 99 -16.15 10.74 -4.09
C ALA A 99 -14.67 11.09 -4.35
N PHE A 100 -13.86 11.24 -3.30
CA PHE A 100 -12.41 11.46 -3.44
C PHE A 100 -11.71 10.28 -4.12
N ALA A 101 -12.06 9.03 -3.78
CA ALA A 101 -11.50 7.85 -4.43
C ALA A 101 -11.79 7.84 -5.93
N GLN A 102 -13.02 8.21 -6.33
CA GLN A 102 -13.41 8.32 -7.75
C GLN A 102 -12.71 9.49 -8.45
N LEU A 103 -12.52 10.61 -7.76
CA LEU A 103 -11.78 11.76 -8.28
C LEU A 103 -10.33 11.39 -8.56
N LEU A 104 -9.66 10.72 -7.61
CA LEU A 104 -8.29 10.22 -7.76
C LEU A 104 -8.19 9.19 -8.88
N TYR A 105 -9.18 8.30 -9.00
CA TYR A 105 -9.26 7.35 -10.11
C TYR A 105 -9.38 8.07 -11.46
N ALA A 106 -10.27 9.06 -11.58
CA ALA A 106 -10.44 9.84 -12.80
C ALA A 106 -9.16 10.63 -13.17
N VAL A 107 -8.45 11.17 -12.18
CA VAL A 107 -7.15 11.82 -12.38
C VAL A 107 -6.13 10.80 -12.88
N ALA A 108 -6.02 9.64 -12.23
CA ALA A 108 -5.09 8.59 -12.65
C ALA A 108 -5.39 8.09 -14.07
N TYR A 109 -6.66 8.01 -14.46
CA TYR A 109 -7.05 7.56 -15.79
C TYR A 109 -6.83 8.63 -16.88
N LYS A 110 -7.15 9.90 -16.59
CA LYS A 110 -6.99 11.01 -17.56
C LYS A 110 -5.55 11.51 -17.68
N TRP A 111 -4.74 11.39 -16.64
CA TRP A 111 -3.38 11.93 -16.62
C TRP A 111 -2.37 10.95 -17.23
N THR A 112 -2.60 10.62 -18.50
CA THR A 112 -1.84 9.61 -19.24
C THR A 112 -0.33 9.87 -19.28
N SER A 113 0.10 11.14 -19.27
CA SER A 113 1.53 11.49 -19.31
C SER A 113 2.33 11.07 -18.08
N VAL A 114 1.69 10.91 -16.92
CA VAL A 114 2.36 10.56 -15.65
C VAL A 114 2.04 9.14 -15.19
N THR A 115 0.79 8.69 -15.39
CA THR A 115 0.32 7.38 -14.91
C THR A 115 0.27 6.30 -16.00
N GLY A 116 0.35 6.68 -17.27
CA GLY A 116 0.08 5.78 -18.40
C GLY A 116 -1.40 5.48 -18.62
N GLY A 117 -2.32 6.12 -17.89
CA GLY A 117 -3.77 5.96 -18.08
C GLY A 117 -4.24 4.51 -17.96
N SER A 118 -4.84 3.98 -19.03
CA SER A 118 -5.31 2.60 -19.12
C SER A 118 -4.19 1.55 -19.17
N ASP A 119 -3.01 1.93 -19.67
CA ASP A 119 -1.88 1.01 -19.86
C ASP A 119 -1.04 0.85 -18.59
N GLY A 120 -1.15 1.83 -17.67
CA GLY A 120 -0.36 1.89 -16.45
C GLY A 120 1.13 2.13 -16.70
N LEU A 121 1.93 2.00 -15.64
CA LEU A 121 3.38 2.17 -15.70
C LEU A 121 4.07 0.82 -15.90
N ALA A 122 4.63 0.60 -17.09
CA ALA A 122 5.41 -0.58 -17.43
C ALA A 122 6.93 -0.31 -17.38
N GLY A 123 7.73 -1.38 -17.33
CA GLY A 123 9.20 -1.27 -17.41
C GLY A 123 9.91 -0.87 -16.12
N ILE A 124 9.27 -1.06 -14.96
CA ILE A 124 9.83 -0.69 -13.65
C ILE A 124 11.15 -1.45 -13.41
N PRO A 125 12.30 -0.76 -13.34
CA PRO A 125 13.61 -1.42 -13.24
C PRO A 125 13.78 -2.01 -11.84
N ARG A 126 14.05 -3.32 -11.76
CA ARG A 126 14.41 -4.00 -10.51
C ARG A 126 15.89 -3.78 -10.21
N ARG A 127 16.23 -2.61 -9.68
CA ARG A 127 17.62 -2.26 -9.37
C ARG A 127 18.08 -2.94 -8.07
N PRO A 128 19.35 -3.39 -7.97
CA PRO A 128 19.94 -3.82 -6.71
C PRO A 128 19.83 -2.71 -5.66
N GLY A 129 19.58 -3.07 -4.40
CA GLY A 129 19.58 -2.13 -3.30
C GLY A 129 20.96 -1.47 -3.09
N PRO A 130 21.06 -0.39 -2.29
CA PRO A 130 22.36 0.09 -1.84
C PRO A 130 23.04 -1.04 -1.05
N PHE A 131 24.36 -1.20 -1.20
CA PHE A 131 25.15 -2.32 -0.66
C PHE A 131 25.03 -3.70 -1.34
N ALA A 132 24.61 -3.78 -2.62
CA ALA A 132 24.59 -5.04 -3.36
C ALA A 132 23.72 -6.14 -2.73
N PHE A 133 22.66 -5.77 -2.00
CA PHE A 133 21.64 -6.72 -1.56
C PHE A 133 20.89 -7.29 -2.77
N HIS A 134 21.30 -8.48 -3.21
CA HIS A 134 20.65 -9.25 -4.27
C HIS A 134 19.21 -9.70 -3.92
N LEU A 135 18.75 -9.50 -2.68
CA LEU A 135 17.38 -9.77 -2.24
C LEU A 135 16.33 -9.00 -3.05
N PHE A 136 16.65 -7.79 -3.53
CA PHE A 136 15.71 -6.95 -4.28
C PHE A 136 15.61 -7.34 -5.77
N VAL A 137 16.62 -8.04 -6.29
CA VAL A 137 16.70 -8.43 -7.70
C VAL A 137 16.07 -9.81 -7.91
N SER A 138 16.29 -10.74 -6.98
CA SER A 138 15.74 -12.09 -7.04
C SER A 138 14.25 -12.09 -6.68
N ARG A 139 13.43 -12.74 -7.52
CA ARG A 139 11.99 -12.91 -7.28
C ARG A 139 11.70 -13.60 -5.94
N ILE A 140 12.59 -14.52 -5.54
CA ILE A 140 12.52 -15.23 -4.27
C ILE A 140 12.83 -14.28 -3.10
N GLY A 141 13.82 -13.40 -3.25
CA GLY A 141 14.18 -12.42 -2.24
C GLY A 141 13.06 -11.39 -2.00
N PHE A 142 12.40 -10.93 -3.06
CA PHE A 142 11.25 -10.03 -2.95
C PHE A 142 10.06 -10.70 -2.22
N TYR A 143 9.79 -11.98 -2.49
CA TYR A 143 8.77 -12.74 -1.76
C TYR A 143 9.05 -12.78 -0.26
N TYR A 144 10.28 -13.11 0.15
CA TYR A 144 10.66 -13.13 1.56
C TYR A 144 10.60 -11.75 2.20
N LEU A 145 10.93 -10.68 1.45
CA LEU A 145 10.78 -9.32 1.95
C LEU A 145 9.32 -8.97 2.21
N VAL A 146 8.42 -9.24 1.26
CA VAL A 146 6.98 -9.01 1.44
C VAL A 146 6.45 -9.84 2.62
N LEU A 147 6.87 -11.09 2.73
CA LEU A 147 6.48 -11.95 3.84
C LEU A 147 6.99 -11.42 5.19
N LEU A 148 8.22 -10.92 5.25
CA LEU A 148 8.79 -10.29 6.45
C LEU A 148 8.02 -9.02 6.82
N VAL A 149 7.70 -8.16 5.85
CA VAL A 149 6.90 -6.95 6.07
C VAL A 149 5.50 -7.30 6.56
N LEU A 150 4.85 -8.31 5.97
CA LEU A 150 3.55 -8.79 6.41
C LEU A 150 3.58 -9.34 7.84
N LEU A 151 4.60 -10.15 8.17
CA LEU A 151 4.78 -10.65 9.54
C LEU A 151 5.06 -9.52 10.53
N ALA A 152 5.88 -8.54 10.17
CA ALA A 152 6.14 -7.36 10.98
C ALA A 152 4.85 -6.56 11.22
N ALA A 153 4.04 -6.35 10.17
CA ALA A 153 2.75 -5.69 10.28
C ALA A 153 1.74 -6.48 11.12
N LEU A 154 1.72 -7.82 11.01
CA LEU A 154 0.95 -8.71 11.88
C LEU A 154 1.35 -8.57 13.34
N LEU A 155 2.64 -8.66 13.64
CA LEU A 155 3.14 -8.51 15.00
C LEU A 155 2.84 -7.11 15.54
N PHE A 156 2.95 -6.08 14.71
CA PHE A 156 2.59 -4.71 15.08
C PHE A 156 1.09 -4.56 15.37
N CYS A 157 0.22 -5.10 14.51
CA CYS A 157 -1.23 -5.09 14.74
C CYS A 157 -1.60 -5.88 15.99
N LEU A 158 -1.00 -7.06 16.20
CA LEU A 158 -1.19 -7.87 17.39
C LEU A 158 -0.70 -7.16 18.66
N ALA A 159 0.44 -6.47 18.59
CA ALA A 159 0.96 -5.67 19.69
C ALA A 159 0.03 -4.51 20.02
N LEU A 160 -0.50 -3.80 19.01
CA LEU A 160 -1.48 -2.72 19.19
C LEU A 160 -2.78 -3.22 19.83
N VAL A 161 -3.35 -4.31 19.30
CA VAL A 161 -4.58 -4.93 19.82
C VAL A 161 -4.41 -5.44 21.26
N ARG A 162 -3.24 -6.00 21.60
CA ARG A 162 -2.92 -6.48 22.95
C ARG A 162 -2.48 -5.37 23.91
N SER A 163 -2.16 -4.18 23.41
CA SER A 163 -1.82 -3.00 24.22
C SER A 163 -3.07 -2.44 24.93
N PRO A 164 -2.92 -1.65 26.01
CA PRO A 164 -4.05 -1.05 26.74
C PRO A 164 -5.00 -0.22 25.86
N PHE A 165 -4.56 0.24 24.67
CA PHE A 165 -5.42 0.92 23.70
C PHE A 165 -6.55 0.01 23.17
N GLY A 166 -6.30 -1.29 23.00
CA GLY A 166 -7.32 -2.28 22.62
C GLY A 166 -8.29 -2.63 23.75
N ALA A 167 -7.87 -2.42 25.01
CA ALA A 167 -8.74 -2.60 26.17
C ALA A 167 -9.73 -1.44 26.34
N VAL A 168 -9.31 -0.20 26.03
CA VAL A 168 -10.18 1.00 26.06
C VAL A 168 -11.24 0.99 24.95
N LEU A 169 -10.97 0.34 23.81
CA LEU A 169 -11.93 0.20 22.69
C LEU A 169 -12.91 -0.97 22.84
N ARG A 170 -12.68 -1.89 23.80
CA ARG A 170 -13.57 -3.01 24.13
C ARG A 170 -14.56 -2.69 25.25
N GLY A 171 -14.38 -1.60 25.99
CA GLY A 171 -15.31 -1.09 27.01
C GLY A 171 -16.15 0.06 26.48
#